data_AF-A0A2V7JZR1-F1
#
_entry.id   AF-A0A2V7JZR1-F1
#
_cell.length_a   1.000
_cell.length_b   1.000
_cell.length_c   1.000
_cell.angle_alpha   90.00
_cell.angle_beta   90.00
_cell.angle_gamma   90.00
#
_symmetry.space_group_name_H-M   'P 1'
#
loop_
_entity.id
_entity.type
_entity.pdbx_description
1 polymer ?
#
loop_
_entity_poly.entity_id
_entity_poly.type
_entity_poly.pdbx_seq_one_letter_code
_entity_poly.pdbx_strand_id
1 'polypeptide(L)'
;MADAYLAAVHALARATLDCYVSIKAPSLGFSGDLVAELLEAARPHGCGIHFDSLGPEAADQSWALLAEAAARGGRLGCTLPGRWRRSLSDVDRAVELGLRVRVVKGQWADAGGGGAPDLDARDGFLRVVDRLAGRGCRVAVATHDHALAGQALARLRDAGTACELELLYGLPARQSLQAARAAGVPVRVYVPYGHAWLPYGLSQARRNPRILWWTMKDWLLGWRWPGAAPSV
;
A
#
# COMPACT_ATOMS: atom_id res chain seq x y z
N MET A 1 -0.56 -0.07 21.03
CA MET A 1 -0.64 -0.02 19.54
C MET A 1 -0.71 -1.43 18.96
N ALA A 2 0.11 -2.38 19.43
CA ALA A 2 0.00 -3.79 19.09
C ALA A 2 -1.42 -4.35 19.31
N ASP A 3 -2.06 -4.04 20.44
CA ASP A 3 -3.45 -4.46 20.73
C ASP A 3 -4.45 -4.01 19.67
N ALA A 4 -4.26 -2.82 19.08
CA ALA A 4 -5.14 -2.32 18.03
C ALA A 4 -4.96 -3.10 16.72
N TYR A 5 -3.72 -3.50 16.41
CA TYR A 5 -3.43 -4.36 15.26
C TYR A 5 -3.97 -5.78 15.49
N LEU A 6 -3.81 -6.36 16.68
CA LEU A 6 -4.38 -7.66 17.03
C LEU A 6 -5.90 -7.64 16.97
N ALA A 7 -6.54 -6.59 17.51
CA ALA A 7 -7.98 -6.42 17.40
C ALA A 7 -8.45 -6.34 15.94
N ALA A 8 -7.69 -5.67 15.06
CA ALA A 8 -7.98 -5.64 13.64
C ALA A 8 -7.82 -7.01 12.97
N VAL A 9 -6.75 -7.75 13.26
CA VAL A 9 -6.55 -9.12 12.77
C VAL A 9 -7.70 -10.02 13.21
N HIS A 10 -8.09 -10.00 14.50
CA HIS A 10 -9.23 -10.77 15.01
C HIS A 10 -10.59 -10.32 14.47
N ALA A 11 -10.75 -9.04 14.14
CA ALA A 11 -11.97 -8.57 13.48
C ALA A 11 -12.06 -9.09 12.05
N LEU A 12 -10.95 -9.05 11.31
CA LEU A 12 -10.84 -9.55 9.94
C LEU A 12 -10.93 -11.08 9.88
N ALA A 13 -10.48 -11.78 10.92
CA ALA A 13 -10.63 -13.22 11.08
C ALA A 13 -12.08 -13.72 10.97
N ARG A 14 -13.04 -12.89 11.41
CA ARG A 14 -14.47 -13.18 11.34
C ARG A 14 -15.07 -12.88 9.97
N ALA A 15 -14.30 -12.26 9.07
CA ALA A 15 -14.72 -11.88 7.74
C ALA A 15 -14.01 -12.77 6.70
N THR A 16 -14.74 -13.27 5.70
CA THR A 16 -14.15 -14.03 4.59
C THR A 16 -13.60 -13.07 3.52
N LEU A 17 -12.57 -12.30 3.86
CA LEU A 17 -11.99 -11.26 3.00
C LEU A 17 -10.53 -11.56 2.67
N ASP A 18 -10.15 -11.40 1.38
CA ASP A 18 -8.73 -11.31 1.00
C ASP A 18 -8.17 -9.96 1.48
N CYS A 19 -7.54 -9.95 2.64
CA CYS A 19 -7.10 -8.75 3.32
C CYS A 19 -5.69 -8.89 3.91
N TYR A 20 -5.11 -7.74 4.22
CA TYR A 20 -3.91 -7.66 5.05
C TYR A 20 -4.03 -6.44 5.96
N VAL A 21 -3.36 -6.49 7.11
CA VAL A 21 -3.25 -5.36 8.04
C VAL A 21 -1.97 -4.61 7.76
N SER A 22 -2.09 -3.33 7.39
CA SER A 22 -0.96 -2.41 7.27
C SER A 22 -0.46 -1.98 8.65
N ILE A 23 0.80 -2.28 8.94
CA ILE A 23 1.49 -1.94 10.19
C ILE A 23 2.60 -0.93 9.95
N LYS A 24 2.95 -0.18 11.00
CA LYS A 24 4.09 0.72 11.04
C LYS A 24 5.10 0.18 12.03
N ALA A 25 6.25 -0.30 11.55
CA ALA A 25 7.30 -0.89 12.39
C ALA A 25 7.74 0.02 13.56
N PRO A 26 7.95 1.35 13.37
CA PRO A 26 8.24 2.26 14.49
C PRO A 26 7.16 2.30 15.57
N SER A 27 5.88 2.16 15.21
CA SER A 27 4.78 2.16 16.18
C SER A 27 4.71 0.87 17.02
N LEU A 28 5.46 -0.16 16.62
CA LEU A 28 5.69 -1.40 17.37
C LEU A 28 7.07 -1.39 18.05
N GLY A 29 7.79 -0.27 18.05
CA GLY A 29 9.15 -0.18 18.57
C GLY A 29 10.13 -1.13 17.87
N PHE A 30 9.84 -1.50 16.62
CA PHE A 30 10.58 -2.51 15.86
C PHE A 30 10.68 -3.89 16.55
N SER A 31 9.72 -4.24 17.41
CA SER A 31 9.73 -5.51 18.14
C SER A 31 9.41 -6.71 17.23
N GLY A 32 10.38 -7.63 17.12
CA GLY A 32 10.21 -8.94 16.47
C GLY A 32 9.11 -9.79 17.13
N ASP A 33 9.04 -9.77 18.46
CA ASP A 33 8.04 -10.53 19.22
C ASP A 33 6.62 -10.07 18.94
N LEU A 34 6.37 -8.76 18.90
CA LEU A 34 5.04 -8.22 18.57
C LEU A 34 4.64 -8.53 17.12
N VAL A 35 5.59 -8.52 16.19
CA VAL A 35 5.32 -8.93 14.80
C VAL A 35 5.03 -10.43 14.72
N ALA A 36 5.76 -11.25 15.47
CA ALA A 36 5.52 -12.69 15.54
C ALA A 36 4.11 -12.99 16.07
N GLU A 37 3.69 -12.30 17.14
CA GLU A 37 2.34 -12.42 17.68
C GLU A 37 1.26 -12.08 16.65
N LEU A 38 1.46 -10.98 15.89
CA LEU A 38 0.55 -10.61 14.80
C LEU A 38 0.51 -11.65 13.68
N LEU A 39 1.64 -12.24 13.32
CA LEU A 39 1.70 -13.30 12.31
C LEU A 39 0.97 -14.56 12.76
N GLU A 40 1.18 -14.99 14.01
CA GLU A 40 0.47 -16.14 14.58
C GLU A 40 -1.04 -15.90 14.62
N ALA A 41 -1.48 -14.72 15.02
CA ALA A 41 -2.89 -14.35 14.99
C ALA A 41 -3.47 -14.30 13.57
N ALA A 42 -2.68 -13.90 12.56
CA ALA A 42 -3.16 -13.73 11.19
C ALA A 42 -3.19 -15.02 10.37
N ARG A 43 -2.30 -15.98 10.66
CA ARG A 43 -2.12 -17.24 9.91
C ARG A 43 -3.42 -18.04 9.72
N PRO A 44 -4.23 -18.35 10.76
CA PRO A 44 -5.42 -19.18 10.62
C PRO A 44 -6.47 -18.60 9.67
N HIS A 45 -6.40 -17.29 9.42
CA HIS A 45 -7.38 -16.54 8.64
C HIS A 45 -6.88 -16.17 7.25
N GLY A 46 -5.65 -16.55 6.90
CA GLY A 46 -5.02 -16.17 5.63
C GLY A 46 -4.84 -14.66 5.46
N CYS A 47 -4.92 -13.89 6.56
CA CYS A 47 -4.70 -12.45 6.57
C CYS A 47 -3.21 -12.16 6.43
N GLY A 48 -2.85 -11.20 5.58
CA GLY A 48 -1.47 -10.74 5.47
C GLY A 48 -1.08 -9.69 6.51
N ILE A 49 0.21 -9.52 6.74
CA ILE A 49 0.78 -8.37 7.45
C ILE A 49 1.62 -7.57 6.46
N HIS A 50 1.29 -6.28 6.32
CA HIS A 50 1.93 -5.40 5.34
C HIS A 50 2.68 -4.28 6.04
N PHE A 51 3.97 -4.14 5.75
CA PHE A 51 4.82 -3.10 6.33
C PHE A 51 4.71 -1.82 5.52
N ASP A 52 4.06 -0.80 6.10
CA ASP A 52 4.04 0.54 5.53
C ASP A 52 5.43 1.18 5.62
N SER A 53 5.82 1.90 4.57
CA SER A 53 7.06 2.67 4.54
C SER A 53 6.82 4.04 5.17
N LEU A 54 7.66 4.39 6.16
CA LEU A 54 7.64 5.68 6.84
C LEU A 54 8.81 6.54 6.36
N GLY A 55 9.49 7.26 7.24
CA GLY A 55 10.66 8.02 6.87
C GLY A 55 11.84 7.10 6.50
N PRO A 56 12.72 7.55 5.60
CA PRO A 56 13.90 6.79 5.17
C PRO A 56 14.84 6.40 6.33
N GLU A 57 14.86 7.16 7.43
CA GLU A 57 15.60 6.85 8.65
C GLU A 57 15.15 5.54 9.33
N ALA A 58 13.90 5.14 9.13
CA ALA A 58 13.34 3.90 9.67
C ALA A 58 13.48 2.72 8.69
N ALA A 59 13.95 2.94 7.46
CA ALA A 59 13.89 1.96 6.39
C ALA A 59 14.74 0.71 6.71
N ASP A 60 15.98 0.88 7.17
CA ASP A 60 16.87 -0.26 7.41
C ASP A 60 16.41 -1.11 8.59
N GLN A 61 15.96 -0.50 9.68
CA GLN A 61 15.37 -1.23 10.81
C GLN A 61 14.07 -1.92 10.42
N SER A 62 13.23 -1.29 9.59
CA SER A 62 12.01 -1.92 9.07
C SER A 62 12.33 -3.15 8.21
N TRP A 63 13.37 -3.06 7.38
CA TRP A 63 13.83 -4.18 6.56
C TRP A 63 14.44 -5.33 7.37
N ALA A 64 15.19 -5.02 8.43
CA ALA A 64 15.72 -6.03 9.33
C ALA A 64 14.58 -6.81 10.01
N LEU A 65 13.58 -6.09 10.53
CA LEU A 65 12.38 -6.69 11.12
C LEU A 65 11.58 -7.51 10.11
N LEU A 66 11.46 -7.03 8.87
CA LEU A 66 10.77 -7.73 7.79
C LEU A 66 11.46 -9.04 7.40
N ALA A 67 12.80 -9.07 7.39
CA ALA A 67 13.56 -10.30 7.16
C ALA A 67 13.35 -11.30 8.31
N GLU A 68 13.35 -10.83 9.56
CA GLU A 68 13.05 -11.64 10.74
C GLU A 68 11.62 -12.23 10.70
N ALA A 69 10.66 -11.42 10.24
CA ALA A 69 9.28 -11.83 10.02
C ALA A 69 9.16 -12.87 8.90
N ALA A 70 9.88 -12.69 7.79
CA ALA A 70 9.88 -13.61 6.66
C ALA A 70 10.41 -14.99 7.04
N ALA A 71 11.41 -15.07 7.92
CA ALA A 71 11.92 -16.33 8.44
C ALA A 71 10.87 -17.13 9.26
N ARG A 72 9.85 -16.45 9.81
CA ARG A 72 8.73 -17.11 10.50
C ARG A 72 7.64 -17.60 9.54
N GLY A 73 7.65 -17.14 8.28
CA GLY A 73 6.65 -17.44 7.27
C GLY A 73 5.35 -16.66 7.44
N GLY A 74 4.40 -16.91 6.53
CA GLY A 74 3.12 -16.17 6.46
C GLY A 74 3.04 -15.27 5.22
N ARG A 75 1.94 -14.51 5.11
CA ARG A 75 1.70 -13.59 3.98
C ARG A 75 2.22 -12.20 4.34
N LEU A 76 3.39 -11.86 3.82
CA LEU A 76 4.03 -10.58 4.08
C LEU A 76 4.00 -9.66 2.88
N GLY A 77 3.97 -8.36 3.15
CA GLY A 77 4.17 -7.34 2.14
C GLY A 77 4.94 -6.14 2.65
N CYS A 78 5.46 -5.33 1.73
CA CYS A 78 6.18 -4.11 2.02
C CYS A 78 5.77 -2.98 1.07
N THR A 79 5.96 -1.73 1.51
CA THR A 79 5.78 -0.56 0.66
C THR A 79 7.11 -0.02 0.15
N LEU A 80 7.21 0.23 -1.16
CA LEU A 80 8.38 0.83 -1.80
C LEU A 80 8.03 2.22 -2.35
N PRO A 81 8.65 3.30 -1.83
CA PRO A 81 8.46 4.66 -2.34
C PRO A 81 9.24 4.93 -3.63
N GLY A 82 8.58 5.35 -4.70
CA GLY A 82 9.22 5.71 -5.97
C GLY A 82 10.22 6.87 -5.87
N ARG A 83 10.04 7.77 -4.90
CA ARG A 83 10.93 8.92 -4.68
C ARG A 83 12.28 8.59 -4.04
N TRP A 84 12.48 7.38 -3.53
CA TRP A 84 13.74 7.00 -2.88
C TRP A 84 14.64 6.25 -3.86
N ARG A 85 15.91 6.68 -3.97
CA ARG A 85 16.89 6.02 -4.86
C ARG A 85 17.10 4.56 -4.47
N ARG A 86 17.16 4.30 -3.16
CA ARG A 86 17.31 2.95 -2.59
C ARG A 86 16.17 1.99 -2.93
N SER A 87 15.00 2.49 -3.37
CA SER A 87 13.87 1.62 -3.67
C SER A 87 14.19 0.61 -4.77
N LEU A 88 15.10 0.92 -5.71
CA LEU A 88 15.48 -0.02 -6.77
C LEU A 88 16.25 -1.23 -6.23
N SER A 89 17.14 -1.04 -5.24
CA SER A 89 17.81 -2.17 -4.56
C SER A 89 16.89 -2.86 -3.57
N ASP A 90 15.98 -2.12 -2.94
CA ASP A 90 14.97 -2.70 -2.05
C ASP A 90 13.95 -3.58 -2.81
N VAL A 91 13.75 -3.38 -4.12
CA VAL A 91 13.01 -4.33 -4.98
C VAL A 91 13.70 -5.70 -4.99
N ASP A 92 15.03 -5.74 -5.10
CA ASP A 92 15.76 -7.01 -5.14
C ASP A 92 15.55 -7.81 -3.85
N ARG A 93 15.61 -7.12 -2.70
CA ARG A 93 15.31 -7.70 -1.39
C ARG A 93 13.87 -8.20 -1.28
N ALA A 94 12.91 -7.45 -1.83
CA ALA A 94 11.50 -7.84 -1.82
C ALA A 94 11.25 -9.12 -2.64
N VAL A 95 11.92 -9.23 -3.79
CA VAL A 95 11.86 -10.41 -4.67
C VAL A 95 12.49 -11.61 -3.99
N GLU A 96 13.67 -11.47 -3.40
CA GLU A 96 14.36 -12.54 -2.66
C GLU A 96 13.52 -13.09 -1.51
N LEU A 97 12.83 -12.21 -0.78
CA LEU A 97 11.94 -12.58 0.33
C LEU A 97 10.53 -13.02 -0.12
N GLY A 98 10.23 -13.02 -1.42
CA GLY A 98 8.92 -13.42 -1.96
C GLY A 98 7.75 -12.54 -1.51
N LEU A 99 8.00 -11.24 -1.27
CA LEU A 99 7.01 -10.33 -0.69
C LEU A 99 5.96 -9.85 -1.70
N ARG A 100 4.75 -9.54 -1.20
CA ARG A 100 3.85 -8.61 -1.91
C ARG A 100 4.43 -7.20 -1.83
N VAL A 101 4.44 -6.48 -2.94
CA VAL A 101 5.01 -5.13 -2.99
C VAL A 101 3.92 -4.11 -3.29
N ARG A 102 3.75 -3.12 -2.41
CA ARG A 102 2.96 -1.92 -2.70
C ARG A 102 3.88 -0.80 -3.17
N VAL A 103 3.70 -0.32 -4.40
CA VAL A 103 4.45 0.83 -4.92
C VAL A 103 3.64 2.10 -4.68
N VAL A 104 4.28 3.12 -4.08
CA VAL A 104 3.69 4.43 -3.80
C VAL A 104 4.59 5.53 -4.35
N LYS A 105 4.07 6.74 -4.59
CA LYS A 105 4.94 7.90 -4.87
C LYS A 105 5.86 8.24 -3.69
N GLY A 106 5.44 7.90 -2.47
CA GLY A 106 6.11 8.25 -1.21
C GLY A 106 5.69 9.62 -0.68
N GLN A 107 5.64 9.78 0.63
CA GLN A 107 5.33 11.05 1.30
C GLN A 107 6.61 11.83 1.68
N TRP A 108 7.68 11.12 2.03
CA TRP A 108 8.91 11.67 2.60
C TRP A 108 10.03 11.75 1.58
N ALA A 109 10.67 12.90 1.42
CA ALA A 109 11.88 13.01 0.60
C ALA A 109 12.94 11.96 1.01
N ASP A 110 13.82 11.61 0.08
CA ASP A 110 14.89 10.64 0.33
C ASP A 110 15.83 11.20 1.42
N ALA A 111 16.26 10.39 2.39
CA ALA A 111 17.21 10.86 3.41
C ALA A 111 18.63 10.59 2.93
N GLY A 112 19.35 11.68 2.67
CA GLY A 112 20.78 11.65 2.41
C GLY A 112 21.10 11.83 0.93
N GLY A 113 22.01 12.73 0.55
CA GLY A 113 22.93 13.50 1.37
C GLY A 113 24.05 14.10 0.52
N GLY A 114 23.72 14.62 -0.66
CA GLY A 114 24.74 15.04 -1.63
C GLY A 114 24.28 16.07 -2.67
N GLY A 115 23.31 16.92 -2.34
CA GLY A 115 22.84 17.98 -3.26
C GLY A 115 22.16 17.50 -4.55
N ALA A 116 22.01 16.18 -4.75
CA ALA A 116 21.35 15.64 -5.92
C ALA A 116 19.83 15.86 -5.79
N PRO A 117 19.17 16.43 -6.81
CA PRO A 117 17.75 16.76 -6.75
C PRO A 117 16.90 15.50 -6.47
N ASP A 118 15.77 15.68 -5.79
CA ASP A 118 14.78 14.63 -5.63
C ASP A 118 14.41 14.05 -7.00
N LEU A 119 14.29 12.73 -7.09
CA LEU A 119 13.73 12.09 -8.28
C LEU A 119 12.29 12.56 -8.47
N ASP A 120 11.88 12.78 -9.72
CA ASP A 120 10.47 12.98 -10.01
C ASP A 120 9.70 11.74 -9.50
N ALA A 121 8.71 11.99 -8.63
CA ALA A 121 8.04 10.90 -7.93
C ALA A 121 7.21 10.02 -8.88
N ARG A 122 6.84 10.49 -10.08
CA ARG A 122 6.15 9.66 -11.09
C ARG A 122 7.17 8.81 -11.85
N ASP A 123 8.30 9.38 -12.26
CA ASP A 123 9.38 8.64 -12.91
C ASP A 123 9.93 7.54 -11.99
N GLY A 124 10.30 7.90 -10.76
CA GLY A 124 10.80 6.93 -9.78
C GLY A 124 9.78 5.83 -9.44
N PHE A 125 8.48 6.17 -9.38
CA PHE A 125 7.41 5.17 -9.25
C PHE A 125 7.44 4.16 -10.39
N LEU A 126 7.51 4.66 -11.63
CA LEU A 126 7.54 3.81 -12.82
C LEU A 126 8.82 2.97 -12.90
N ARG A 127 9.97 3.51 -12.50
CA ARG A 127 11.23 2.75 -12.42
C ARG A 127 11.17 1.60 -11.41
N VAL A 128 10.52 1.79 -10.27
CA VAL A 128 10.27 0.70 -9.30
C VAL A 128 9.34 -0.34 -9.90
N VAL A 129 8.29 0.08 -10.60
CA VAL A 129 7.37 -0.82 -11.31
C VAL A 129 8.12 -1.65 -12.37
N ASP A 130 8.94 -1.02 -13.19
CA ASP A 130 9.73 -1.69 -14.23
C ASP A 130 10.70 -2.71 -13.62
N ARG A 131 11.30 -2.37 -12.47
CA ARG A 131 12.23 -3.26 -11.76
C ARG A 131 11.53 -4.46 -11.13
N LEU A 132 10.23 -4.38 -10.84
CA LEU A 132 9.40 -5.49 -10.32
C LEU A 132 8.80 -6.36 -11.41
N ALA A 133 8.55 -5.79 -12.60
CA ALA A 133 7.87 -6.44 -13.70
C ALA A 133 8.57 -7.75 -14.09
N GLY A 134 7.81 -8.85 -14.14
CA GLY A 134 8.27 -10.18 -14.53
C GLY A 134 9.04 -10.95 -13.45
N ARG A 135 9.16 -10.43 -12.21
CA ARG A 135 10.02 -11.02 -11.16
C ARG A 135 9.27 -11.79 -10.08
N GLY A 136 8.06 -12.27 -10.36
CA GLY A 136 7.31 -13.16 -9.47
C GLY A 136 6.64 -12.51 -8.25
N CYS A 137 6.88 -11.22 -7.98
CA CYS A 137 6.16 -10.49 -6.94
C CYS A 137 4.70 -10.19 -7.34
N ARG A 138 3.80 -10.19 -6.35
CA ARG A 138 2.49 -9.55 -6.50
C ARG A 138 2.62 -8.05 -6.22
N VAL A 139 2.16 -7.21 -7.15
CA VAL A 139 2.37 -5.75 -7.07
C VAL A 139 1.05 -4.99 -6.90
N ALA A 140 0.94 -4.22 -5.82
CA ALA A 140 -0.14 -3.25 -5.61
C ALA A 140 0.31 -1.86 -6.08
N VAL A 141 -0.35 -1.34 -7.12
CA VAL A 141 -0.13 0.01 -7.65
C VAL A 141 -0.96 0.99 -6.82
N ALA A 142 -0.35 1.61 -5.80
CA ALA A 142 -1.08 2.47 -4.87
C ALA A 142 -1.01 3.95 -5.28
N THR A 143 -2.02 4.40 -6.04
CA THR A 143 -2.10 5.79 -6.52
C THR A 143 -3.51 6.19 -6.97
N HIS A 144 -3.89 7.44 -6.70
CA HIS A 144 -5.11 8.08 -7.25
C HIS A 144 -4.86 8.80 -8.58
N ASP A 145 -3.62 8.85 -9.04
CA ASP A 145 -3.25 9.42 -10.34
C ASP A 145 -3.56 8.40 -11.44
N HIS A 146 -4.72 8.53 -12.08
CA HIS A 146 -5.23 7.55 -13.04
C HIS A 146 -4.30 7.34 -14.25
N ALA A 147 -3.61 8.39 -14.70
CA ALA A 147 -2.65 8.28 -15.80
C ALA A 147 -1.42 7.46 -15.40
N LEU A 148 -0.89 7.70 -14.19
CA LEU A 148 0.20 6.89 -13.64
C LEU A 148 -0.23 5.44 -13.37
N ALA A 149 -1.44 5.25 -12.82
CA ALA A 149 -2.01 3.93 -12.59
C ALA A 149 -2.11 3.13 -13.89
N GLY A 150 -2.65 3.73 -14.96
CA GLY A 150 -2.78 3.09 -16.26
C GLY A 150 -1.42 2.66 -16.83
N GLN A 151 -0.41 3.53 -16.79
CA GLN A 151 0.94 3.20 -17.25
C GLN A 151 1.55 2.05 -16.44
N ALA A 152 1.50 2.11 -15.11
CA ALA A 152 2.09 1.09 -14.25
C ALA A 152 1.40 -0.28 -14.41
N LEU A 153 0.07 -0.30 -14.46
CA LEU A 153 -0.71 -1.52 -14.65
C LEU A 153 -0.43 -2.16 -16.02
N ALA A 154 -0.33 -1.35 -17.09
CA ALA A 154 0.02 -1.86 -18.42
C ALA A 154 1.38 -2.57 -18.40
N ARG A 155 2.42 -1.91 -17.86
CA ARG A 155 3.78 -2.49 -17.79
C ARG A 155 3.84 -3.79 -17.00
N LEU A 156 3.14 -3.85 -15.86
CA LEU A 156 3.07 -5.07 -15.04
C LEU A 156 2.33 -6.20 -15.78
N ARG A 157 1.22 -5.89 -16.46
CA ARG A 157 0.44 -6.87 -17.21
C ARG A 157 1.20 -7.41 -18.43
N ASP A 158 1.87 -6.54 -19.18
CA ASP A 158 2.66 -6.93 -20.34
C ASP A 158 3.79 -7.90 -19.95
N ALA A 159 4.33 -7.76 -18.73
CA ALA A 159 5.32 -8.66 -18.15
C ALA A 159 4.71 -9.87 -17.41
N GLY A 160 3.39 -10.10 -17.47
CA GLY A 160 2.72 -11.22 -16.79
C GLY A 160 2.73 -11.14 -15.26
N THR A 161 2.96 -9.95 -14.69
CA THR A 161 3.06 -9.75 -13.24
C THR A 161 1.68 -9.66 -12.60
N ALA A 162 1.43 -10.46 -11.56
CA ALA A 162 0.20 -10.38 -10.80
C ALA A 162 0.09 -8.99 -10.13
N CYS A 163 -0.90 -8.21 -10.52
CA CYS A 163 -1.05 -6.84 -10.04
C CYS A 163 -2.48 -6.47 -9.65
N GLU A 164 -2.59 -5.46 -8.79
CA GLU A 164 -3.84 -4.86 -8.34
C GLU A 164 -3.69 -3.34 -8.28
N LEU A 165 -4.78 -2.60 -8.46
CA LEU A 165 -4.81 -1.17 -8.14
C LEU A 165 -5.17 -1.01 -6.67
N GLU A 166 -4.47 -0.14 -5.95
CA GLU A 166 -4.80 0.17 -4.56
C GLU A 166 -5.13 1.66 -4.38
N LEU A 167 -6.25 1.91 -3.69
CA LEU A 167 -6.79 3.25 -3.47
C LEU A 167 -7.04 3.48 -1.98
N LEU A 168 -6.89 4.72 -1.52
CA LEU A 168 -7.25 5.12 -0.16
C LEU A 168 -8.76 5.38 -0.06
N TYR A 169 -9.38 4.84 0.98
CA TYR A 169 -10.79 5.10 1.28
C TYR A 169 -11.06 6.60 1.50
N GLY A 170 -12.16 7.10 0.94
CA GLY A 170 -12.60 8.49 1.07
C GLY A 170 -12.00 9.48 0.07
N LEU A 171 -11.09 9.03 -0.81
CA LEU A 171 -10.57 9.86 -1.90
C LEU A 171 -11.28 9.57 -3.24
N PRO A 172 -11.34 10.55 -4.16
CA PRO A 172 -11.92 10.37 -5.49
C PRO A 172 -11.27 9.20 -6.23
N ALA A 173 -12.10 8.32 -6.79
CA ALA A 173 -11.65 7.04 -7.33
C ALA A 173 -12.15 6.75 -8.74
N ARG A 174 -13.13 7.49 -9.26
CA ARG A 174 -13.83 7.16 -10.51
C ARG A 174 -12.89 6.90 -11.69
N GLN A 175 -11.92 7.78 -11.93
CA GLN A 175 -10.97 7.65 -13.05
C GLN A 175 -9.99 6.50 -12.84
N SER A 176 -9.49 6.30 -11.62
CA SER A 176 -8.58 5.19 -11.31
C SER A 176 -9.29 3.84 -11.42
N LEU A 177 -10.57 3.76 -11.01
CA LEU A 177 -11.40 2.57 -11.21
C LEU A 177 -11.63 2.25 -12.69
N GLN A 178 -11.78 3.27 -13.54
CA GLN A 178 -11.84 3.06 -14.99
C GLN A 178 -10.51 2.49 -15.51
N ALA A 179 -9.37 3.00 -15.04
CA ALA A 179 -8.05 2.46 -15.41
C ALA A 179 -7.89 0.99 -14.98
N ALA A 180 -8.29 0.63 -13.75
CA ALA A 180 -8.26 -0.75 -13.28
C ALA A 180 -9.19 -1.68 -14.08
N ARG A 181 -10.40 -1.23 -14.43
CA ARG A 181 -11.35 -1.98 -15.26
C ARG A 181 -10.81 -2.20 -16.67
N ALA A 182 -10.28 -1.14 -17.30
CA ALA A 182 -9.64 -1.25 -18.62
C ALA A 182 -8.44 -2.22 -18.58
N ALA A 183 -7.67 -2.18 -17.49
CA ALA A 183 -6.59 -3.12 -17.24
C ALA A 183 -7.06 -4.47 -16.68
N GLY A 184 -8.35 -4.76 -16.50
CA GLY A 184 -8.82 -6.06 -15.99
C GLY A 184 -8.16 -6.53 -14.68
N VAL A 185 -7.75 -5.59 -13.80
CA VAL A 185 -7.09 -5.92 -12.53
C VAL A 185 -8.04 -5.71 -11.34
N PRO A 186 -7.88 -6.46 -10.24
CA PRO A 186 -8.63 -6.21 -9.02
C PRO A 186 -8.26 -4.85 -8.41
N VAL A 187 -9.18 -4.32 -7.60
CA VAL A 187 -9.00 -3.09 -6.85
C VAL A 187 -9.03 -3.41 -5.35
N ARG A 188 -8.03 -2.92 -4.62
CA ARG A 188 -7.97 -2.94 -3.16
C ARG A 188 -8.18 -1.54 -2.60
N VAL A 189 -8.86 -1.46 -1.46
CA VAL A 189 -9.09 -0.19 -0.76
C VAL A 189 -8.38 -0.21 0.59
N TYR A 190 -7.48 0.74 0.83
CA TYR A 190 -6.86 1.00 2.13
C TYR A 190 -7.87 1.70 3.02
N VAL A 191 -8.30 1.02 4.08
CA VAL A 191 -9.27 1.56 5.05
C VAL A 191 -8.53 1.88 6.36
N PRO A 192 -8.22 3.16 6.62
CA PRO A 192 -7.69 3.56 7.92
C PRO A 192 -8.78 3.44 9.00
N TYR A 193 -8.39 3.09 10.22
CA TYR A 193 -9.29 2.92 11.36
C TYR A 193 -8.68 3.49 12.65
N GLY A 194 -9.50 3.59 13.70
CA GLY A 194 -9.11 4.11 15.01
C GLY A 194 -9.37 5.62 15.21
N HIS A 195 -9.38 6.06 16.47
CA HIS A 195 -9.76 7.44 16.85
C HIS A 195 -8.84 8.53 16.27
N ALA A 196 -7.57 8.20 15.96
CA ALA A 196 -6.61 9.12 15.37
C ALA A 196 -6.85 9.42 13.86
N TRP A 197 -7.73 8.67 13.19
CA TRP A 197 -8.02 8.90 11.77
C TRP A 197 -8.83 10.18 11.51
N LEU A 198 -9.75 10.56 12.40
CA LEU A 198 -10.57 11.77 12.29
C LEU A 198 -9.71 13.05 12.08
N PRO A 199 -8.67 13.31 12.90
CA PRO A 199 -7.76 14.43 12.67
C PRO A 199 -6.88 14.27 11.41
N TYR A 200 -6.52 13.05 11.01
CA TYR A 200 -5.73 12.80 9.79
C TYR A 200 -6.52 13.11 8.52
N GLY A 201 -7.78 12.67 8.41
CA GLY A 201 -8.67 13.02 7.31
C GLY A 201 -8.88 14.53 7.19
N LEU A 202 -9.02 15.22 8.32
CA LEU A 202 -9.19 16.68 8.38
C LEU A 202 -7.92 17.44 7.97
N SER A 203 -6.73 16.95 8.35
CA SER A 203 -5.45 17.56 7.97
C SER A 203 -5.11 17.37 6.47
N GLN A 204 -5.47 16.24 5.88
CA GLN A 204 -5.34 16.00 4.45
C GLN A 204 -6.31 16.85 3.62
N ALA A 205 -7.54 17.04 4.10
CA ALA A 205 -8.50 17.95 3.48
C ALA A 205 -8.02 19.42 3.50
N ARG A 206 -7.36 19.85 4.59
CA ARG A 206 -6.76 21.19 4.71
C ARG A 206 -5.52 21.40 3.82
N ARG A 207 -4.69 20.37 3.65
CA ARG A 207 -3.44 20.46 2.85
C ARG A 207 -3.68 20.50 1.34
N ASN A 208 -4.83 20.03 0.86
CA ASN A 208 -5.12 20.07 -0.57
C ASN A 208 -6.62 20.32 -0.83
N PRO A 209 -7.08 21.59 -0.86
CA PRO A 209 -8.50 21.93 -1.02
C PRO A 209 -9.10 21.43 -2.33
N ARG A 210 -8.25 21.09 -3.32
CA ARG A 210 -8.68 20.41 -4.55
C ARG A 210 -9.21 19.00 -4.26
N ILE A 211 -8.64 18.26 -3.32
CA ILE A 211 -9.14 16.94 -2.93
C ILE A 211 -10.57 17.08 -2.38
N LEU A 212 -10.84 18.10 -1.55
CA LEU A 212 -12.18 18.36 -1.03
C LEU A 212 -13.19 18.71 -2.15
N TRP A 213 -12.78 19.55 -3.11
CA TRP A 213 -13.59 19.89 -4.28
C TRP A 213 -13.87 18.67 -5.18
N TRP A 214 -12.87 17.82 -5.43
CA TRP A 214 -13.04 16.59 -6.20
C TRP A 214 -13.89 15.57 -5.46
N THR A 215 -13.73 15.42 -4.13
CA THR A 215 -14.58 14.57 -3.28
C THR A 215 -16.02 15.06 -3.29
N MET A 216 -16.26 16.37 -3.16
CA MET A 216 -17.59 16.97 -3.30
C MET A 216 -18.20 16.75 -4.69
N LYS A 217 -17.39 16.88 -5.75
CA LYS A 217 -17.83 16.67 -7.13
C LYS A 217 -18.22 15.21 -7.39
N ASP A 218 -17.45 14.24 -6.87
CA ASP A 218 -17.80 12.81 -6.96
C ASP A 218 -19.08 12.51 -6.15
N TRP A 219 -19.29 13.19 -5.03
CA TRP A 219 -20.50 13.08 -4.21
C TRP A 219 -21.75 13.67 -4.90
N LEU A 220 -21.62 14.86 -5.52
CA LEU A 220 -22.70 15.57 -6.22
C LEU A 220 -23.07 14.92 -7.56
N LEU A 221 -22.15 14.20 -8.21
CA LEU A 221 -22.39 13.50 -9.48
C LEU A 221 -22.92 12.06 -9.31
N GLY A 222 -23.44 11.73 -8.12
CA GLY A 222 -24.21 10.51 -7.89
C GLY A 222 -23.36 9.25 -7.74
N TRP A 223 -22.29 9.31 -6.95
CA TRP A 223 -21.59 8.11 -6.48
C TRP A 223 -22.57 7.16 -5.75
N ARG A 224 -22.99 6.08 -6.42
CA ARG A 224 -23.62 4.90 -5.83
C ARG A 224 -22.65 3.74 -5.98
N TRP A 225 -22.37 3.05 -4.87
CA TRP A 225 -21.56 1.82 -4.83
C TRP A 225 -22.14 0.79 -5.81
N PRO A 226 -21.37 0.24 -6.77
CA PRO A 226 -21.89 -0.78 -7.70
C PRO A 226 -22.16 -2.16 -7.09
N GLY A 227 -21.99 -2.34 -5.78
CA GLY A 227 -22.01 -3.65 -5.12
C GLY A 227 -23.13 -3.89 -4.11
N ALA A 228 -24.18 -3.06 -4.08
CA ALA A 228 -25.41 -3.44 -3.39
C ALA A 228 -26.30 -4.15 -4.42
N ALA A 229 -26.18 -5.47 -4.51
CA ALA A 229 -27.23 -6.27 -5.14
C ALA A 229 -28.56 -5.97 -4.40
N PRO A 230 -29.68 -5.76 -5.10
CA PRO A 230 -30.97 -5.70 -4.43
C PRO A 230 -31.21 -7.05 -3.75
N SER A 231 -31.41 -7.02 -2.44
CA SER A 231 -31.96 -8.14 -1.69
C SER A 231 -33.32 -8.50 -2.29
N VAL A 232 -33.41 -9.68 -2.88
CA VAL A 232 -34.67 -10.40 -3.08
C VAL A 232 -34.84 -11.31 -1.86
#